data_AF-A0A3B9I1J1-F1
#
_entry.id   AF-A0A3B9I1J1-F1
#
_cell.length_a   1.000
_cell.length_b   1.000
_cell.length_c   1.000
_cell.angle_alpha   90.00
_cell.angle_beta   90.00
_cell.angle_gamma   90.00
#
_symmetry.space_group_name_H-M   'P 1'
#
loop_
_entity.id
_entity.type
_entity.pdbx_description
1 polymer ?
#
loop_
_entity_poly.entity_id
_entity_poly.type
_entity_poly.pdbx_seq_one_letter_code
_entity_poly.pdbx_strand_id
1 'polypeptide(L)'
;MNEYKLQRLDKQREEIRQLLSLFDRAAFRAYDKGYGGDPTAVLNAIWDTRIALSTRGASLLQYEEAAGFFRGLQERLWELEKKLQDKYPEVVALASDWRGKPINTPDRIESIKNALGNEYVDAADFIRAEAFSVYDSPKESVELLRKLDAEIEAAIKADFPDITIKEVIMGNKYSFGNITGSIVNVDSVLEQVTQNIGSANNIDETAKKQLTELIEQLKTQLQQVPSAKKEEVEAIADTAKALVEASTKAQPNKTTIQITADGLKKAAENLSGVMPTVLGIVKTVFQIVGISLP
;
A
#
# COMPACT_ATOMS: atom_id res chain seq x y z
N MET A 1 -25.16 -26.01 -3.30
CA MET A 1 -25.45 -24.85 -4.19
C MET A 1 -25.07 -23.51 -3.54
N ASN A 2 -25.36 -23.31 -2.25
CA ASN A 2 -25.02 -22.09 -1.51
C ASN A 2 -23.51 -21.80 -1.38
N GLU A 3 -22.68 -22.81 -1.14
CA GLU A 3 -21.23 -22.63 -0.99
C GLU A 3 -20.54 -22.11 -2.27
N TYR A 4 -20.95 -22.59 -3.45
CA TYR A 4 -20.40 -22.13 -4.74
C TYR A 4 -20.76 -20.67 -5.03
N LYS A 5 -21.99 -20.25 -4.67
CA LYS A 5 -22.43 -18.86 -4.83
C LYS A 5 -21.61 -17.92 -3.92
N LEU A 6 -21.36 -18.33 -2.67
CA LEU A 6 -20.51 -17.59 -1.74
C LEU A 6 -19.08 -17.45 -2.26
N GLN A 7 -18.43 -18.55 -2.64
CA GLN A 7 -17.07 -18.54 -3.17
C GLN A 7 -16.93 -17.62 -4.40
N ARG A 8 -17.97 -17.58 -5.24
CA ARG A 8 -18.01 -16.68 -6.40
C ARG A 8 -18.07 -15.22 -5.99
N LEU A 9 -18.95 -14.87 -5.04
CA LEU A 9 -19.10 -13.49 -4.54
C LEU A 9 -17.83 -13.01 -3.81
N ASP A 10 -17.23 -13.86 -2.97
CA ASP A 10 -15.97 -13.56 -2.29
C ASP A 10 -14.83 -13.30 -3.28
N LYS A 11 -14.73 -14.13 -4.32
CA LYS A 11 -13.75 -13.94 -5.39
C LYS A 11 -13.95 -12.61 -6.13
N GLN A 12 -15.19 -12.28 -6.48
CA GLN A 12 -15.51 -11.01 -7.15
C GLN A 12 -15.14 -9.80 -6.28
N ARG A 13 -15.44 -9.88 -4.98
CA ARG A 13 -15.10 -8.84 -4.01
C ARG A 13 -13.58 -8.63 -3.89
N GLU A 14 -12.82 -9.72 -3.82
CA GLU A 14 -11.37 -9.68 -3.77
C GLU A 14 -10.78 -9.03 -5.04
N GLU A 15 -11.31 -9.36 -6.22
CA GLU A 15 -10.86 -8.77 -7.49
C GLU A 15 -11.14 -7.26 -7.55
N ILE A 16 -12.30 -6.79 -7.06
CA ILE A 16 -12.62 -5.36 -6.96
C ILE A 16 -11.63 -4.64 -6.03
N ARG A 17 -11.32 -5.22 -4.87
CA ARG A 17 -10.39 -4.64 -3.90
C ARG A 17 -8.97 -4.54 -4.44
N GLN A 18 -8.54 -5.57 -5.18
CA GLN A 18 -7.25 -5.53 -5.85
C GLN A 18 -7.20 -4.44 -6.93
N LEU A 19 -8.28 -4.23 -7.68
CA LEU A 19 -8.39 -3.13 -8.64
C LEU A 19 -8.36 -1.77 -7.94
N LEU A 20 -9.10 -1.58 -6.84
CA LEU A 20 -9.04 -0.37 -6.02
C LEU A 20 -7.61 -0.07 -5.57
N SER A 21 -6.89 -1.06 -5.06
CA SER A 21 -5.47 -0.92 -4.66
C SER A 21 -4.55 -0.54 -5.82
N LEU A 22 -4.84 -1.02 -7.03
CA LEU A 22 -4.07 -0.67 -8.23
C LEU A 22 -4.37 0.75 -8.68
N PHE A 23 -5.64 1.16 -8.70
CA PHE A 23 -6.03 2.54 -8.99
C PHE A 23 -5.44 3.53 -7.98
N ASP A 24 -5.45 3.18 -6.70
CA ASP A 24 -4.82 4.01 -5.67
C ASP A 24 -3.30 4.19 -5.91
N ARG A 25 -2.63 3.14 -6.37
CA ARG A 25 -1.20 3.19 -6.71
C ARG A 25 -0.93 3.99 -7.98
N ALA A 26 -1.69 3.74 -9.04
CA ALA A 26 -1.49 4.36 -10.34
C ALA A 26 -1.91 5.83 -10.38
N ALA A 27 -3.08 6.15 -9.82
CA ALA A 27 -3.65 7.50 -9.88
C ALA A 27 -3.08 8.42 -8.80
N PHE A 28 -2.88 7.94 -7.56
CA PHE A 28 -2.51 8.82 -6.44
C PHE A 28 -1.03 8.73 -6.06
N ARG A 29 -0.44 7.53 -5.96
CA ARG A 29 0.94 7.42 -5.43
C ARG A 29 2.02 7.86 -6.40
N ALA A 30 1.85 7.61 -7.70
CA ALA A 30 2.81 8.04 -8.71
C ALA A 30 2.99 9.58 -8.72
N TYR A 31 1.95 10.31 -8.32
CA TYR A 31 1.91 11.77 -8.39
C TYR A 31 2.16 12.46 -7.03
N ASP A 32 1.56 11.96 -5.95
CA ASP A 32 1.37 12.77 -4.73
C ASP A 32 2.46 12.59 -3.66
N LYS A 33 3.26 11.50 -3.67
CA LYS A 33 4.12 11.15 -2.50
C LYS A 33 5.52 10.60 -2.77
N GLY A 34 6.23 11.08 -3.79
CA GLY A 34 7.71 10.99 -3.78
C GLY A 34 8.41 10.36 -4.98
N TYR A 35 7.70 10.02 -6.07
CA TYR A 35 8.36 9.61 -7.32
C TYR A 35 8.87 10.79 -8.16
N GLY A 36 8.69 12.04 -7.69
CA GLY A 36 9.24 13.24 -8.34
C GLY A 36 8.76 13.46 -9.78
N GLY A 37 7.63 12.87 -10.16
CA GLY A 37 7.16 12.88 -11.54
C GLY A 37 8.04 12.07 -12.50
N ASP A 38 8.71 11.00 -12.05
CA ASP A 38 9.45 10.08 -12.92
C ASP A 38 8.52 9.52 -14.01
N PRO A 39 8.69 9.93 -15.28
CA PRO A 39 7.79 9.55 -16.35
C PRO A 39 7.82 8.04 -16.61
N THR A 40 8.94 7.37 -16.30
CA THR A 40 9.07 5.91 -16.47
C THR A 40 8.32 5.13 -15.39
N ALA A 41 8.28 5.66 -14.15
CA ALA A 41 7.52 5.06 -13.06
C ALA A 41 6.01 5.18 -13.32
N VAL A 42 5.57 6.33 -13.82
CA VAL A 42 4.17 6.54 -14.21
C VAL A 42 3.79 5.61 -15.35
N LEU A 43 4.63 5.46 -16.38
CA LEU A 43 4.36 4.55 -17.50
C LEU A 43 4.28 3.08 -17.05
N ASN A 44 5.17 2.66 -16.16
CA ASN A 44 5.11 1.32 -15.58
C ASN A 44 3.78 1.09 -14.81
N ALA A 45 3.31 2.08 -14.05
CA ALA A 45 2.03 2.00 -13.37
C ALA A 45 0.84 1.93 -14.35
N ILE A 46 0.89 2.67 -15.47
CA ILE A 46 -0.09 2.59 -16.55
C ILE A 46 -0.13 1.16 -17.13
N TRP A 47 1.03 0.59 -17.45
CA TRP A 47 1.11 -0.77 -17.98
C TRP A 47 0.58 -1.83 -17.03
N ASP A 48 0.95 -1.74 -15.75
CA ASP A 48 0.51 -2.70 -14.74
C ASP A 48 -1.01 -2.62 -14.53
N THR A 49 -1.56 -1.40 -14.55
CA THR A 49 -3.01 -1.18 -14.51
C THR A 49 -3.70 -1.79 -15.73
N ARG A 50 -3.18 -1.54 -16.94
CA ARG A 50 -3.74 -2.12 -18.17
C ARG A 50 -3.72 -3.64 -18.15
N ILE A 51 -2.60 -4.25 -17.76
CA ILE A 51 -2.48 -5.71 -17.66
C ILE A 51 -3.45 -6.25 -16.62
N ALA A 52 -3.57 -5.60 -15.46
CA ALA A 52 -4.53 -6.01 -14.45
C ALA A 52 -5.97 -5.92 -14.97
N LEU A 53 -6.33 -4.86 -15.68
CA LEU A 53 -7.65 -4.73 -16.32
C LEU A 53 -7.89 -5.83 -17.36
N SER A 54 -6.89 -6.16 -18.18
CA SER A 54 -7.03 -7.22 -19.21
C SER A 54 -7.11 -8.63 -18.61
N THR A 55 -6.35 -8.89 -17.55
CA THR A 55 -6.25 -10.23 -16.94
C THR A 55 -7.32 -10.49 -15.89
N ARG A 56 -7.79 -9.44 -15.20
CA ARG A 56 -8.76 -9.53 -14.09
C ARG A 56 -10.13 -8.96 -14.44
N GLY A 57 -10.24 -8.06 -15.41
CA GLY A 57 -11.52 -7.47 -15.81
C GLY A 57 -12.52 -8.48 -16.41
N ALA A 58 -12.04 -9.65 -16.86
CA ALA A 58 -12.88 -10.71 -17.39
C ALA A 58 -13.86 -11.31 -16.35
N SER A 59 -13.57 -11.23 -15.05
CA SER A 59 -14.47 -11.74 -14.01
C SER A 59 -15.59 -10.78 -13.63
N LEU A 60 -15.43 -9.49 -13.96
CA LEU A 60 -16.42 -8.43 -13.71
C LEU A 60 -17.45 -8.32 -14.85
N LEU A 61 -17.35 -9.14 -15.90
CA LEU A 61 -18.24 -9.17 -17.07
C LEU A 61 -19.73 -9.38 -16.74
N GLN A 62 -20.10 -9.80 -15.52
CA GLN A 62 -21.50 -9.90 -15.11
C GLN A 62 -22.15 -8.54 -14.82
N TYR A 63 -21.36 -7.49 -14.55
CA TYR A 63 -21.83 -6.14 -14.32
C TYR A 63 -21.55 -5.29 -15.56
N GLU A 64 -22.55 -5.13 -16.42
CA GLU A 64 -22.42 -4.46 -17.72
C GLU A 64 -21.87 -3.03 -17.60
N GLU A 65 -22.34 -2.27 -16.60
CA GLU A 65 -21.87 -0.92 -16.31
C GLU A 65 -20.38 -0.88 -15.94
N ALA A 66 -19.95 -1.77 -15.04
CA ALA A 66 -18.55 -1.89 -14.62
C ALA A 66 -17.65 -2.33 -15.79
N ALA A 67 -18.11 -3.31 -16.56
CA ALA A 67 -17.39 -3.82 -17.71
C ALA A 67 -17.21 -2.75 -18.80
N GLY A 68 -18.26 -1.97 -19.09
CA GLY A 68 -18.20 -0.83 -20.01
C GLY A 68 -17.21 0.23 -19.52
N PHE A 69 -17.27 0.56 -18.23
CA PHE A 69 -16.34 1.48 -17.60
C PHE A 69 -14.87 1.03 -17.75
N PHE A 70 -14.55 -0.21 -17.39
CA PHE A 70 -13.18 -0.73 -17.48
C PHE A 70 -12.66 -0.81 -18.89
N ARG A 71 -13.51 -1.15 -19.87
CA ARG A 71 -13.13 -1.14 -21.28
C ARG A 71 -12.75 0.27 -21.73
N GLY A 72 -13.57 1.28 -21.42
CA GLY A 72 -13.26 2.67 -21.74
C GLY A 72 -12.01 3.19 -21.03
N LEU A 73 -11.74 2.72 -19.82
CA LEU A 73 -10.49 3.03 -19.12
C LEU A 73 -9.26 2.36 -19.74
N GLN A 74 -9.38 1.08 -20.10
CA GLN A 74 -8.33 0.35 -20.81
C GLN A 74 -7.98 1.01 -22.14
N GLU A 75 -8.99 1.44 -22.90
CA GLU A 75 -8.83 2.18 -24.16
C GLU A 75 -8.11 3.52 -23.93
N ARG A 76 -8.50 4.31 -22.93
CA ARG A 76 -7.84 5.58 -22.60
C ARG A 76 -6.39 5.39 -22.16
N LEU A 77 -6.09 4.37 -21.36
CA LEU A 77 -4.71 4.04 -20.96
C LEU A 77 -3.87 3.60 -22.17
N TRP A 78 -4.45 2.86 -23.09
CA TRP A 78 -3.78 2.45 -24.33
C TRP A 78 -3.50 3.64 -25.26
N GLU A 79 -4.46 4.55 -25.43
CA GLU A 79 -4.27 5.78 -26.21
C GLU A 79 -3.19 6.68 -25.58
N LEU A 80 -3.16 6.80 -24.25
CA LEU A 80 -2.10 7.53 -23.54
C LEU A 80 -0.71 6.91 -23.80
N GLU A 81 -0.60 5.58 -23.67
CA GLU A 81 0.65 4.86 -23.97
C GLU A 81 1.10 5.09 -25.42
N LYS A 82 0.17 5.04 -26.38
CA LYS A 82 0.48 5.29 -27.79
C LYS A 82 1.00 6.71 -28.00
N LYS A 83 0.32 7.72 -27.43
CA LYS A 83 0.79 9.12 -27.48
C LYS A 83 2.19 9.28 -26.87
N LEU A 84 2.48 8.57 -25.77
CA LEU A 84 3.81 8.58 -25.15
C LEU A 84 4.86 7.90 -26.03
N GLN A 85 4.54 6.77 -26.64
CA GLN A 85 5.42 6.05 -27.56
C GLN A 85 5.75 6.89 -28.80
N ASP A 86 4.76 7.60 -29.34
CA ASP A 86 4.93 8.44 -30.53
C ASP A 86 5.75 9.70 -30.21
N LYS A 87 5.55 10.31 -29.03
CA LYS A 87 6.16 11.59 -28.67
C LYS A 87 7.48 11.47 -27.91
N TYR A 88 7.66 10.42 -27.12
CA TYR A 88 8.80 10.19 -26.23
C TYR A 88 9.28 8.72 -26.26
N PRO A 89 9.71 8.21 -27.43
CA PRO A 89 10.06 6.80 -27.58
C PRO A 89 11.19 6.33 -26.63
N GLU A 90 12.15 7.20 -26.31
CA GLU A 90 13.25 6.91 -25.39
C GLU A 90 12.78 6.72 -23.94
N VAL A 91 11.77 7.50 -23.52
CA VAL A 91 11.14 7.34 -22.19
C VAL A 91 10.47 5.97 -22.10
N VAL A 92 9.81 5.55 -23.18
CA VAL A 92 9.14 4.24 -23.23
C VAL A 92 10.15 3.10 -23.23
N ALA A 93 11.23 3.21 -24.01
CA ALA A 93 12.32 2.24 -24.02
C ALA A 93 12.94 2.08 -22.63
N LEU A 94 13.28 3.19 -21.97
CA LEU A 94 13.82 3.17 -20.61
C LEU A 94 12.82 2.58 -19.61
N ALA A 95 11.55 2.95 -19.66
CA ALA A 95 10.55 2.39 -18.77
C ALA A 95 10.48 0.85 -18.89
N SER A 96 10.57 0.33 -20.12
CA SER A 96 10.62 -1.09 -20.42
C SER A 96 11.87 -1.76 -19.81
N ASP A 97 13.05 -1.17 -19.99
CA ASP A 97 14.32 -1.68 -19.45
C ASP A 97 14.36 -1.70 -17.92
N TRP A 98 13.61 -0.79 -17.30
CA TRP A 98 13.48 -0.69 -15.85
C TRP A 98 12.30 -1.49 -15.27
N ARG A 99 11.51 -2.15 -16.11
CA ARG A 99 10.34 -2.89 -15.67
C ARG A 99 10.73 -4.05 -14.74
N GLY A 100 10.05 -4.15 -13.60
CA GLY A 100 10.31 -5.18 -12.58
C GLY A 100 11.53 -4.91 -11.69
N LYS A 101 12.28 -3.83 -11.92
CA LYS A 101 13.35 -3.39 -11.01
C LYS A 101 12.78 -2.50 -9.90
N PRO A 102 13.46 -2.38 -8.73
CA PRO A 102 13.04 -1.48 -7.67
C PRO A 102 12.89 -0.05 -8.18
N ILE A 103 11.68 0.51 -8.04
CA ILE A 103 11.32 1.81 -8.62
C ILE A 103 12.03 2.98 -7.91
N ASN A 104 12.48 2.75 -6.65
CA ASN A 104 12.76 3.82 -5.70
C ASN A 104 14.21 3.83 -5.18
N THR A 105 15.19 3.59 -6.04
CA THR A 105 16.59 3.91 -5.70
C THR A 105 16.92 5.32 -6.21
N PRO A 106 17.52 6.20 -5.39
CA PRO A 106 17.98 7.52 -5.84
C PRO A 106 18.79 7.44 -7.14
N ASP A 107 19.65 6.43 -7.25
CA ASP A 107 20.48 6.15 -8.41
C ASP A 107 19.66 5.94 -9.70
N ARG A 108 18.47 5.34 -9.61
CA ARG A 108 17.60 5.10 -10.77
C ARG A 108 17.05 6.42 -11.31
N ILE A 109 16.53 7.28 -10.44
CA ILE A 109 15.96 8.57 -10.85
C ILE A 109 17.04 9.43 -11.49
N GLU A 110 18.23 9.47 -10.89
CA GLU A 110 19.35 10.25 -11.42
C GLU A 110 19.86 9.67 -12.75
N SER A 111 19.94 8.33 -12.88
CA SER A 111 20.30 7.68 -14.15
C SER A 111 19.30 8.01 -15.26
N ILE A 112 18.01 7.99 -14.97
CA ILE A 112 16.94 8.29 -15.94
C ILE A 112 16.98 9.78 -16.33
N LYS A 113 17.16 10.68 -15.37
CA LYS A 113 17.33 12.12 -15.64
C LYS A 113 18.55 12.39 -16.52
N ASN A 114 19.67 11.74 -16.24
CA ASN A 114 20.90 11.88 -17.03
C ASN A 114 20.73 11.32 -18.45
N ALA A 115 19.99 10.22 -18.61
CA ALA A 115 19.72 9.63 -19.92
C ALA A 115 18.79 10.47 -20.78
N LEU A 116 17.74 11.05 -20.19
CA LEU A 116 16.70 11.79 -20.91
C LEU A 116 16.98 13.29 -21.03
N GLY A 117 17.81 13.86 -20.15
CA GLY A 117 18.08 15.30 -20.12
C GLY A 117 16.80 16.13 -20.02
N ASN A 118 16.58 17.02 -20.99
CA ASN A 118 15.40 17.88 -21.04
C ASN A 118 14.10 17.10 -21.34
N GLU A 119 14.18 15.97 -22.05
CA GLU A 119 13.00 15.16 -22.37
C GLU A 119 12.35 14.58 -21.11
N TYR A 120 13.11 14.43 -20.01
CA TYR A 120 12.57 13.99 -18.73
C TYR A 120 11.46 14.91 -18.25
N VAL A 121 11.71 16.23 -18.26
CA VAL A 121 10.77 17.24 -17.74
C VAL A 121 9.59 17.36 -18.69
N ASP A 122 9.85 17.42 -20.00
CA ASP A 122 8.80 17.52 -21.01
C ASP A 122 7.87 16.31 -20.99
N ALA A 123 8.40 15.10 -20.84
CA ALA A 123 7.61 13.89 -20.72
C ALA A 123 6.84 13.85 -19.40
N ALA A 124 7.45 14.26 -18.28
CA ALA A 124 6.77 14.33 -17.00
C ALA A 124 5.60 15.32 -17.02
N ASP A 125 5.78 16.49 -17.63
CA ASP A 125 4.74 17.52 -17.78
C ASP A 125 3.65 17.09 -18.76
N PHE A 126 4.01 16.44 -19.87
CA PHE A 126 3.05 15.86 -20.80
C PHE A 126 2.22 14.77 -20.15
N ILE A 127 2.87 13.83 -19.45
CA ILE A 127 2.18 12.81 -18.66
C ILE A 127 1.28 13.50 -17.64
N ARG A 128 1.75 14.50 -16.90
CA ARG A 128 0.90 15.21 -15.94
C ARG A 128 -0.37 15.75 -16.59
N ALA A 129 -0.26 16.41 -17.74
CA ALA A 129 -1.39 17.00 -18.44
C ALA A 129 -2.37 15.94 -18.99
N GLU A 130 -1.85 14.93 -19.69
CA GLU A 130 -2.66 13.90 -20.34
C GLU A 130 -3.20 12.88 -19.34
N ALA A 131 -2.36 12.45 -18.40
CA ALA A 131 -2.76 11.54 -17.35
C ALA A 131 -3.86 12.16 -16.50
N PHE A 132 -3.83 13.46 -16.17
CA PHE A 132 -4.97 14.12 -15.51
C PHE A 132 -6.27 13.98 -16.29
N SER A 133 -6.24 14.07 -17.62
CA SER A 133 -7.45 13.87 -18.44
C SER A 133 -7.97 12.42 -18.42
N VAL A 134 -7.06 11.45 -18.29
CA VAL A 134 -7.41 10.04 -18.04
C VAL A 134 -7.82 9.84 -16.58
N TYR A 135 -7.28 10.65 -15.67
CA TYR A 135 -7.34 10.53 -14.22
C TYR A 135 -8.22 11.59 -13.50
N ASP A 136 -9.11 12.31 -14.17
CA ASP A 136 -10.28 12.95 -13.54
C ASP A 136 -11.46 11.95 -13.40
N SER A 137 -11.51 10.94 -14.25
CA SER A 137 -12.35 9.72 -14.18
C SER A 137 -12.13 8.75 -12.97
N PRO A 138 -10.99 8.68 -12.25
CA PRO A 138 -10.69 7.81 -11.12
C PRO A 138 -11.54 8.06 -9.91
N LYS A 139 -11.98 9.30 -9.66
CA LYS A 139 -12.95 9.51 -8.58
C LYS A 139 -14.22 8.73 -8.87
N GLU A 140 -14.75 8.86 -10.09
CA GLU A 140 -15.91 8.09 -10.56
C GLU A 140 -15.60 6.57 -10.61
N SER A 141 -14.39 6.17 -10.99
CA SER A 141 -13.96 4.76 -11.06
C SER A 141 -13.90 4.13 -9.68
N VAL A 142 -13.28 4.84 -8.75
CA VAL A 142 -13.10 4.43 -7.36
C VAL A 142 -14.44 4.43 -6.66
N GLU A 143 -15.31 5.40 -6.93
CA GLU A 143 -16.69 5.44 -6.44
C GLU A 143 -17.52 4.28 -6.99
N LEU A 144 -17.45 4.00 -8.29
CA LEU A 144 -18.13 2.86 -8.91
C LEU A 144 -17.62 1.54 -8.32
N LEU A 145 -16.31 1.40 -8.17
CA LEU A 145 -15.71 0.20 -7.55
C LEU A 145 -16.11 0.03 -6.09
N ARG A 146 -16.16 1.12 -5.31
CA ARG A 146 -16.64 1.11 -3.93
C ARG A 146 -18.12 0.75 -3.85
N LYS A 147 -18.93 1.30 -4.77
CA LYS A 147 -20.35 0.97 -4.88
C LYS A 147 -20.53 -0.53 -5.15
N LEU A 148 -19.77 -1.11 -6.09
CA LEU A 148 -19.82 -2.53 -6.40
C LEU A 148 -19.33 -3.41 -5.23
N ASP A 149 -18.25 -3.02 -4.53
CA ASP A 149 -17.78 -3.73 -3.32
C ASP A 149 -18.90 -3.76 -2.26
N ALA A 150 -19.58 -2.63 -2.04
CA ALA A 150 -20.68 -2.52 -1.11
C ALA A 150 -21.92 -3.34 -1.53
N GLU A 151 -22.26 -3.35 -2.83
CA GLU A 151 -23.36 -4.16 -3.38
C GLU A 151 -23.10 -5.66 -3.22
N ILE A 152 -21.86 -6.12 -3.48
CA ILE A 152 -21.48 -7.53 -3.27
C ILE A 152 -21.51 -7.88 -1.79
N GLU A 153 -21.00 -7.01 -0.92
CA GLU A 153 -21.08 -7.22 0.53
C GLU A 153 -22.53 -7.32 1.02
N ALA A 154 -23.41 -6.44 0.53
CA ALA A 154 -24.84 -6.48 0.85
C ALA A 154 -25.48 -7.78 0.36
N ALA A 155 -25.14 -8.24 -0.85
CA ALA A 155 -25.62 -9.52 -1.39
C ALA A 155 -25.16 -10.71 -0.54
N ILE A 156 -23.89 -10.73 -0.11
CA ILE A 156 -23.38 -11.78 0.78
C ILE A 156 -24.15 -11.78 2.11
N LYS A 157 -24.36 -10.62 2.74
CA LYS A 157 -25.11 -10.53 4.01
C LYS A 157 -26.56 -10.98 3.87
N ALA A 158 -27.21 -10.65 2.74
CA ALA A 158 -28.60 -11.01 2.49
C ALA A 158 -28.77 -12.53 2.24
N ASP A 159 -27.88 -13.12 1.44
CA ASP A 159 -27.94 -14.54 1.08
C ASP A 159 -27.35 -15.47 2.15
N PHE A 160 -26.47 -14.96 3.02
CA PHE A 160 -25.71 -15.73 4.01
C PHE A 160 -25.63 -15.02 5.38
N PRO A 161 -26.76 -14.83 6.08
CA PRO A 161 -26.82 -14.00 7.30
C PRO A 161 -26.00 -14.57 8.48
N ASP A 162 -25.85 -15.89 8.55
CA ASP A 162 -25.08 -16.58 9.60
C ASP A 162 -23.57 -16.56 9.33
N ILE A 163 -23.17 -16.19 8.11
CA ILE A 163 -21.77 -15.99 7.78
C ILE A 163 -21.40 -14.63 8.34
N THR A 164 -20.68 -14.66 9.45
CA THR A 164 -19.80 -13.56 9.75
C THR A 164 -18.83 -13.51 8.60
N ILE A 165 -18.99 -12.52 7.72
CA ILE A 165 -17.94 -12.15 6.78
C ILE A 165 -16.75 -11.82 7.67
N LYS A 166 -15.93 -12.83 7.97
CA LYS A 166 -14.58 -12.59 8.45
C LYS A 166 -14.06 -11.66 7.38
N GLU A 167 -13.75 -10.45 7.79
CA GLU A 167 -12.94 -9.58 6.98
C GLU A 167 -11.74 -10.46 6.62
N VAL A 168 -11.73 -11.02 5.40
CA VAL A 168 -10.54 -11.67 4.87
C VAL A 168 -9.67 -10.45 4.59
N ILE A 169 -8.96 -10.04 5.63
CA ILE A 169 -8.00 -8.95 5.64
C ILE A 169 -6.80 -9.47 4.85
N MET A 170 -6.92 -9.53 3.53
CA MET A 170 -5.76 -9.53 2.64
C MET A 170 -5.34 -8.10 2.26
N GLY A 171 -5.89 -7.11 2.97
CA GLY A 171 -5.51 -5.71 2.94
C GLY A 171 -6.22 -4.95 4.08
N ASN A 172 -5.49 -4.04 4.71
CA ASN A 172 -5.81 -3.26 5.91
C ASN A 172 -7.31 -2.92 6.13
N LYS A 173 -7.76 -3.05 7.39
CA LYS A 173 -9.05 -2.58 7.92
C LYS A 173 -9.10 -1.05 7.90
N TYR A 174 -9.85 -0.48 6.96
CA TYR A 174 -10.22 0.94 7.00
C TYR A 174 -11.63 1.09 7.55
N SER A 175 -11.74 1.41 8.84
CA SER A 175 -12.97 1.91 9.45
C SER A 175 -13.10 3.40 9.12
N PHE A 176 -13.95 3.75 8.16
CA PHE A 176 -14.21 5.14 7.81
C PHE A 176 -15.36 5.71 8.64
N GLY A 177 -15.03 6.26 9.81
CA GLY A 177 -15.81 7.34 10.40
C GLY A 177 -15.24 8.67 9.89
N ASN A 178 -16.03 9.42 9.12
CA ASN A 178 -15.78 10.79 8.63
C ASN A 178 -14.35 11.13 8.19
N ILE A 179 -14.13 11.04 6.87
CA ILE A 179 -12.88 11.41 6.20
C ILE A 179 -12.75 12.94 6.16
N THR A 180 -11.92 13.46 7.06
CA THR A 180 -11.16 14.70 6.85
C THR A 180 -9.72 14.41 7.27
N GLY A 181 -8.85 14.14 6.28
CA GLY A 181 -7.40 13.93 6.46
C GLY A 181 -7.02 12.49 6.83
N SER A 182 -6.23 11.84 5.96
CA SER A 182 -5.68 10.48 6.18
C SER A 182 -5.17 10.30 7.62
N ILE A 183 -5.84 9.44 8.39
CA ILE A 183 -5.33 8.84 9.62
C ILE A 183 -4.93 7.42 9.23
N VAL A 184 -3.64 7.11 9.17
CA VAL A 184 -3.21 5.72 9.25
C VAL A 184 -3.74 5.22 10.59
N ASN A 185 -4.57 4.18 10.56
CA ASN A 185 -5.14 3.62 11.78
C ASN A 185 -4.04 2.83 12.51
N VAL A 186 -3.26 3.54 13.33
CA VAL A 186 -2.14 3.03 14.15
C VAL A 186 -2.55 1.77 14.91
N ASP A 187 -3.79 1.72 15.38
CA ASP A 187 -4.35 0.53 16.03
C ASP A 187 -4.39 -0.68 15.10
N SER A 188 -4.82 -0.50 13.85
CA SER A 188 -4.85 -1.59 12.86
C SER A 188 -3.44 -2.05 12.47
N VAL A 189 -2.48 -1.12 12.39
CA VAL A 189 -1.08 -1.47 12.10
C VAL A 189 -0.52 -2.33 13.23
N LEU A 190 -0.67 -1.91 14.48
CA LEU A 190 -0.13 -2.64 15.63
C LEU A 190 -0.89 -3.93 15.94
N GLU A 191 -2.20 -3.99 15.66
CA GLU A 191 -2.97 -5.24 15.75
C GLU A 191 -2.45 -6.29 14.75
N GLN A 192 -2.12 -5.88 13.52
CA GLN A 192 -1.49 -6.76 12.54
C GLN A 192 -0.11 -7.25 13.03
N VAL A 193 0.65 -6.37 13.69
CA VAL A 193 1.95 -6.76 14.28
C VAL A 193 1.77 -7.84 15.34
N THR A 194 0.80 -7.70 16.23
CA THR A 194 0.49 -8.71 17.26
C THR A 194 0.10 -10.05 16.62
N GLN A 195 -0.71 -10.04 15.56
CA GLN A 195 -1.08 -11.26 14.83
C GLN A 195 0.14 -11.92 14.15
N ASN A 196 1.03 -11.12 13.57
CA ASN A 196 2.27 -11.60 12.95
C ASN A 196 3.20 -12.26 13.97
N ILE A 197 3.30 -11.72 15.19
CA ILE A 197 4.08 -12.32 16.29
C ILE A 197 3.49 -13.67 16.68
N GLY A 198 2.16 -13.75 16.86
CA GLY A 198 1.48 -14.99 17.22
C GLY A 198 1.71 -16.12 16.20
N SER A 199 1.79 -15.76 14.92
CA SER A 199 1.97 -16.68 13.80
C SER A 199 3.43 -17.06 13.51
N ALA A 200 4.40 -16.43 14.16
CA ALA A 200 5.82 -16.67 13.91
C ALA A 200 6.27 -18.03 14.47
N ASN A 201 6.86 -18.90 13.65
CA ASN A 201 7.30 -20.24 14.11
C ASN A 201 8.79 -20.29 14.51
N ASN A 202 9.52 -19.20 14.26
CA ASN A 202 10.97 -19.09 14.44
C ASN A 202 11.38 -18.32 15.71
N ILE A 203 10.40 -17.93 16.53
CA ILE A 203 10.59 -17.23 17.81
C ILE A 203 9.96 -18.09 18.91
N ASP A 204 10.62 -18.22 20.06
CA ASP A 204 10.09 -18.98 21.18
C ASP A 204 8.88 -18.29 21.83
N GLU A 205 8.04 -19.06 22.52
CA GLU A 205 6.80 -18.57 23.14
C GLU A 205 7.02 -17.48 24.20
N THR A 206 8.19 -17.47 24.87
CA THR A 206 8.51 -16.43 25.86
C THR A 206 8.77 -15.09 25.16
N ALA A 207 9.59 -15.11 24.11
CA ALA A 207 9.86 -13.92 23.30
C ALA A 207 8.62 -13.41 22.57
N LYS A 208 7.74 -14.30 22.07
CA LYS A 208 6.45 -13.90 21.50
C LYS A 208 5.57 -13.14 22.49
N LYS A 209 5.44 -13.68 23.71
CA LYS A 209 4.65 -13.05 24.77
C LYS A 209 5.19 -11.68 25.12
N GLN A 210 6.51 -11.57 25.31
CA GLN A 210 7.17 -10.29 25.61
C GLN A 210 7.01 -9.26 24.47
N LEU A 211 7.18 -9.67 23.22
CA LEU A 211 6.96 -8.80 22.06
C LEU A 211 5.51 -8.33 21.98
N THR A 212 4.55 -9.23 22.21
CA THR A 212 3.12 -8.91 22.19
C THR A 212 2.78 -7.88 23.27
N GLU A 213 3.27 -8.08 24.50
CA GLU A 213 3.08 -7.15 25.61
C GLU A 213 3.68 -5.77 25.31
N LEU A 214 4.86 -5.72 24.68
CA LEU A 214 5.51 -4.45 24.31
C LEU A 214 4.79 -3.73 23.17
N ILE A 215 4.26 -4.45 22.18
CA ILE A 215 3.48 -3.85 21.10
C ILE A 215 2.15 -3.28 21.64
N GLU A 216 1.51 -3.95 22.60
CA GLU A 216 0.30 -3.43 23.23
C GLU A 216 0.58 -2.22 24.13
N GLN A 217 1.72 -2.22 24.83
CA GLN A 217 2.20 -1.03 25.54
C GLN A 217 2.50 0.11 24.57
N LEU A 218 3.18 -0.15 23.45
CA LEU A 218 3.47 0.84 22.42
C LEU A 218 2.18 1.46 21.89
N LYS A 219 1.19 0.64 21.54
CA LYS A 219 -0.14 1.08 21.11
C LYS A 219 -0.79 2.00 22.14
N THR A 220 -0.84 1.57 23.40
CA THR A 220 -1.44 2.34 24.49
C THR A 220 -0.78 3.71 24.68
N GLN A 221 0.55 3.78 24.53
CA GLN A 221 1.28 5.05 24.63
C GLN A 221 1.03 5.93 23.40
N LEU A 222 1.05 5.36 22.20
CA LEU A 222 0.83 6.11 20.96
C LEU A 222 -0.57 6.73 20.86
N GLN A 223 -1.58 6.14 21.48
CA GLN A 223 -2.93 6.72 21.59
C GLN A 223 -3.00 7.99 22.45
N GLN A 224 -2.01 8.21 23.32
CA GLN A 224 -1.96 9.38 24.22
C GLN A 224 -1.18 10.55 23.60
N VAL A 225 -0.57 10.34 22.43
CA VAL A 225 0.21 11.37 21.75
C VAL A 225 -0.71 12.46 21.20
N PRO A 226 -0.38 13.76 21.38
CA PRO A 226 -1.17 14.86 20.83
C PRO A 226 -1.33 14.74 19.31
N SER A 227 -2.49 15.14 18.78
CA SER A 227 -2.79 15.09 17.34
C SER A 227 -1.81 15.88 16.46
N ALA A 228 -1.12 16.87 17.02
CA ALA A 228 -0.05 17.63 16.35
C ALA A 228 1.20 16.79 16.05
N LYS A 229 1.30 15.58 16.61
CA LYS A 229 2.43 14.65 16.47
C LYS A 229 2.04 13.34 15.79
N LYS A 230 0.95 13.38 15.04
CA LYS A 230 0.34 12.22 14.41
C LYS A 230 1.26 11.58 13.36
N GLU A 231 1.97 12.37 12.56
CA GLU A 231 2.90 11.83 11.56
C GLU A 231 4.02 11.01 12.21
N GLU A 232 4.54 11.47 13.35
CA GLU A 232 5.55 10.73 14.11
C GLU A 232 4.99 9.44 14.71
N VAL A 233 3.74 9.44 15.15
CA VAL A 233 3.04 8.23 15.63
C VAL A 233 2.89 7.19 14.52
N GLU A 234 2.45 7.63 13.33
CA GLU A 234 2.30 6.75 12.17
C GLU A 234 3.65 6.16 11.75
N ALA A 235 4.70 6.98 11.72
CA ALA A 235 6.06 6.53 11.41
C ALA A 235 6.57 5.47 12.40
N ILE A 236 6.28 5.62 13.70
CA ILE A 236 6.65 4.63 14.71
C ILE A 236 5.88 3.32 14.50
N ALA A 237 4.58 3.39 14.24
CA ALA A 237 3.76 2.20 14.01
C ALA A 237 4.22 1.41 12.78
N ASP A 238 4.45 2.10 11.66
CA ASP A 238 4.92 1.49 10.42
C ASP A 238 6.32 0.89 10.56
N THR A 239 7.22 1.59 11.26
CA THR A 239 8.59 1.09 11.46
C THR A 239 8.64 -0.06 12.46
N ALA A 240 7.79 -0.04 13.51
CA ALA A 240 7.64 -1.16 14.44
C ALA A 240 7.12 -2.41 13.71
N LYS A 241 6.15 -2.25 12.80
CA LYS A 241 5.67 -3.33 11.94
C LYS A 241 6.77 -3.91 11.08
N ALA A 242 7.49 -3.06 10.35
CA ALA A 242 8.59 -3.50 9.49
C ALA A 242 9.67 -4.25 10.28
N LEU A 243 9.97 -3.81 11.51
CA LEU A 243 10.96 -4.46 12.36
C LEU A 243 10.51 -5.85 12.78
N VAL A 244 9.28 -5.98 13.26
CA VAL A 244 8.72 -7.27 13.67
C VAL A 244 8.65 -8.23 12.49
N GLU A 245 8.14 -7.77 11.34
CA GLU A 245 8.10 -8.58 10.11
C GLU A 245 9.50 -9.01 9.63
N ALA A 246 10.51 -8.16 9.77
CA ALA A 246 11.88 -8.54 9.43
C ALA A 246 12.45 -9.58 10.41
N SER A 247 12.09 -9.48 11.69
CA SER A 247 12.60 -10.33 12.78
C SER A 247 11.89 -11.68 12.86
N THR A 248 10.63 -11.77 12.44
CA THR A 248 9.82 -13.00 12.44
C THR A 248 9.95 -13.82 11.14
N LYS A 249 10.78 -13.39 10.18
CA LYS A 249 11.07 -14.17 8.97
C LYS A 249 11.86 -15.42 9.29
N ALA A 250 11.59 -16.50 8.57
CA ALA A 250 12.32 -17.78 8.67
C ALA A 250 13.85 -17.60 8.56
N GLN A 251 14.31 -16.64 7.75
CA GLN A 251 15.71 -16.20 7.68
C GLN A 251 15.77 -14.68 7.88
N PRO A 252 15.97 -14.20 9.13
CA PRO A 252 16.02 -12.79 9.43
C PRO A 252 17.26 -12.13 8.79
N ASN A 253 17.05 -11.07 8.00
CA ASN A 253 18.16 -10.28 7.46
C ASN A 253 18.62 -9.28 8.53
N LYS A 254 19.75 -9.58 9.17
CA LYS A 254 20.31 -8.77 10.26
C LYS A 254 20.57 -7.31 9.88
N THR A 255 21.00 -7.06 8.63
CA THR A 255 21.22 -5.69 8.13
C THR A 255 19.91 -4.93 8.00
N THR A 256 18.86 -5.56 7.45
CA THR A 256 17.53 -4.96 7.39
C THR A 256 16.98 -4.67 8.78
N ILE A 257 17.09 -5.63 9.70
CA ILE A 257 16.64 -5.50 11.08
C ILE A 257 17.33 -4.32 11.78
N GLN A 258 18.65 -4.19 11.61
CA GLN A 258 19.42 -3.08 12.17
C GLN A 258 18.96 -1.72 11.60
N ILE A 259 18.84 -1.61 10.28
CA ILE A 259 18.40 -0.37 9.62
C ILE A 259 16.99 0.03 10.08
N THR A 260 16.08 -0.94 10.16
CA THR A 260 14.71 -0.69 10.61
C THR A 260 14.67 -0.33 12.10
N ALA A 261 15.51 -0.94 12.93
CA ALA A 261 15.64 -0.55 14.34
C ALA A 261 16.19 0.86 14.51
N ASP A 262 17.21 1.26 13.74
CA ASP A 262 17.73 2.63 13.78
C ASP A 262 16.67 3.65 13.33
N GLY A 263 15.85 3.29 12.34
CA GLY A 263 14.68 4.07 11.94
C GLY A 263 13.65 4.22 13.06
N LEU A 264 13.30 3.12 13.74
CA LEU A 264 12.33 3.12 14.84
C LEU A 264 12.84 3.93 16.03
N LYS A 265 14.14 3.82 16.34
CA LYS A 265 14.79 4.60 17.38
C LYS A 265 14.69 6.10 17.09
N LYS A 266 15.05 6.53 15.88
CA LYS A 266 14.96 7.94 15.47
C LYS A 266 13.52 8.45 15.52
N ALA A 267 12.56 7.65 15.07
CA ALA A 267 11.14 8.01 15.14
C ALA A 267 10.67 8.18 16.60
N ALA A 268 11.10 7.31 17.51
CA ALA A 268 10.80 7.40 18.93
C ALA A 268 11.53 8.57 19.64
N GLU A 269 12.76 8.90 19.23
CA GLU A 269 13.51 10.07 19.72
C GLU A 269 12.80 11.39 19.39
N ASN A 270 12.16 11.47 18.21
CA ASN A 270 11.36 12.65 17.83
C ASN A 270 10.12 12.85 18.72
N LEU A 271 9.68 11.80 19.44
CA LEU A 271 8.61 11.86 20.43
C LEU A 271 9.12 11.92 21.87
N SER A 272 10.42 11.78 22.14
CA SER A 272 10.91 11.63 23.52
C SER A 272 10.68 12.86 24.41
N GLY A 273 10.56 14.05 23.81
CA GLY A 273 10.20 15.28 24.52
C GLY A 273 8.75 15.33 25.00
N VAL A 274 7.88 14.47 24.45
CA VAL A 274 6.44 14.40 24.78
C VAL A 274 6.09 13.08 25.48
N MET A 275 6.70 11.97 25.07
CA MET A 275 6.48 10.63 25.63
C MET A 275 7.78 9.81 25.69
N PRO A 276 8.61 10.00 26.74
CA PRO A 276 9.88 9.27 26.90
C PRO A 276 9.69 7.76 27.08
N THR A 277 8.51 7.33 27.51
CA THR A 277 8.11 5.92 27.64
C THR A 277 8.17 5.15 26.31
N VAL A 278 7.84 5.80 25.19
CA VAL A 278 7.88 5.20 23.85
C VAL A 278 9.29 4.76 23.48
N LEU A 279 10.30 5.60 23.75
CA LEU A 279 11.70 5.25 23.53
C LEU A 279 12.15 4.09 24.42
N GLY A 280 11.66 4.02 25.66
CA GLY A 280 11.91 2.90 26.57
C GLY A 280 11.39 1.57 26.01
N ILE A 281 10.14 1.56 25.52
CA ILE A 281 9.51 0.39 24.91
C ILE A 281 10.29 -0.08 23.68
N VAL A 282 10.66 0.84 22.79
CA VAL A 282 11.44 0.55 21.58
C VAL A 282 12.79 -0.10 21.91
N LYS A 283 13.49 0.39 22.94
CA LYS A 283 14.76 -0.22 23.39
C LYS A 283 14.58 -1.67 23.87
N THR A 284 13.49 -1.95 24.60
CA THR A 284 13.19 -3.32 25.05
C THR A 284 12.84 -4.24 23.88
N VAL A 285 12.13 -3.72 22.86
CA VAL A 285 11.85 -4.48 21.62
C VAL A 285 13.16 -4.91 20.96
N PHE A 286 14.15 -4.01 20.86
CA PHE A 286 15.46 -4.34 20.27
C PHE A 286 16.20 -5.45 20.99
N GLN A 287 16.13 -5.47 22.33
CA GLN A 287 16.76 -6.53 23.12
C GLN A 287 16.16 -7.90 22.80
N ILE A 288 14.84 -7.99 22.63
CA ILE A 288 14.15 -9.26 22.34
C ILE A 288 14.44 -9.74 20.92
N VAL A 289 14.52 -8.83 19.94
CA VAL A 289 14.87 -9.20 18.55
C VAL A 289 16.38 -9.41 18.34
N GLY A 290 17.18 -9.35 19.40
CA GLY A 290 18.62 -9.67 19.35
C GLY A 290 19.49 -8.56 18.75
N ILE A 291 19.04 -7.31 18.82
CA ILE A 291 19.81 -6.13 18.38
C ILE A 291 20.54 -5.54 19.57
N SER A 292 21.87 -5.47 19.47
CA SER A 292 22.68 -4.71 20.42
C SER A 292 22.67 -3.24 20.02
N LEU A 293 22.07 -2.40 20.85
CA LEU A 293 22.19 -0.95 20.72
C LEU A 293 23.62 -0.52 21.09
N PRO A 294 24.22 0.44 20.36
CA PRO A 294 25.33 1.23 20.88
C PRO A 294 24.84 2.22 21.97
#